data_AF-A0A2A4C6W4-F1
#
_entry.id   AF-A0A2A4C6W4-F1
#
_cell.length_a   1.000
_cell.length_b   1.000
_cell.length_c   1.000
_cell.angle_alpha   90.00
_cell.angle_beta   90.00
_cell.angle_gamma   90.00
#
_symmetry.space_group_name_H-M   'P 1'
#
loop_
_entity.id
_entity.type
_entity.pdbx_description
1 polymer ?
#
loop_
_entity_poly.entity_id
_entity_poly.type
_entity_poly.pdbx_seq_one_letter_code
_entity_poly.pdbx_strand_id
1 'polypeptide(L)' 'MRILIGAALLISILLVFAFNAINLNEAYGDGPPYYARTTNMDKWTNPLPLLGMVDGAMLVAIGAYCFWMRRSR' A
#
# COMPACT_ATOMS: atom_id res chain seq x y z
N MET A 1 -15.11 -7.67 -19.49
CA MET A 1 -14.90 -7.69 -18.02
C MET A 1 -13.45 -7.93 -17.60
N ARG A 2 -12.75 -8.97 -18.07
CA ARG A 2 -11.38 -9.31 -17.62
C ARG A 2 -10.39 -8.13 -17.71
N ILE A 3 -10.39 -7.42 -18.83
CA ILE A 3 -9.52 -6.24 -19.05
C ILE A 3 -9.86 -5.09 -18.08
N LEU A 4 -11.15 -4.83 -17.84
CA LEU A 4 -11.58 -3.78 -16.91
C LEU A 4 -11.17 -4.11 -15.46
N ILE A 5 -11.32 -5.37 -15.05
CA ILE A 5 -10.88 -5.83 -13.72
C ILE A 5 -9.36 -5.74 -13.60
N GLY A 6 -8.61 -6.12 -14.65
CA GLY A 6 -7.17 -5.94 -14.69
C GLY A 6 -6.72 -4.48 -14.62
N ALA A 7 -7.42 -3.57 -15.32
CA ALA A 7 -7.15 -2.15 -15.28
C ALA A 7 -7.45 -1.56 -13.89
N ALA A 8 -8.57 -1.94 -13.27
CA ALA A 8 -8.90 -1.55 -11.90
C ALA A 8 -7.83 -2.04 -10.91
N LEU A 9 -7.37 -3.30 -11.05
CA LEU A 9 -6.30 -3.84 -10.22
C LEU A 9 -5.00 -3.05 -10.38
N LEU A 10 -4.61 -2.69 -11.61
CA LEU A 10 -3.43 -1.85 -11.85
C LEU A 10 -3.54 -0.48 -11.17
N ILE A 11 -4.70 0.17 -11.26
CA ILE A 11 -4.95 1.44 -10.58
C ILE A 11 -4.81 1.25 -9.06
N SER A 12 -5.38 0.18 -8.50
CA SER A 12 -5.22 -0.14 -7.08
C SER A 12 -3.75 -0.34 -6.68
N ILE A 13 -2.91 -0.97 -7.52
CA ILE A 13 -1.46 -1.11 -7.26
C ILE A 13 -0.81 0.26 -7.14
N LEU A 14 -1.10 1.17 -8.08
CA LEU A 14 -0.54 2.52 -8.07
C LEU A 14 -0.98 3.31 -6.83
N LEU A 15 -2.23 3.16 -6.40
CA LEU A 15 -2.74 3.81 -5.20
C LEU A 15 -2.08 3.26 -3.93
N VAL A 16 -1.89 1.94 -3.81
CA VAL A 16 -1.18 1.33 -2.67
C VAL A 16 0.27 1.81 -2.63
N PHE A 17 0.93 1.89 -3.79
CA PHE A 17 2.29 2.43 -3.86
C PHE A 17 2.37 3.89 -3.39
N ALA A 18 1.46 4.75 -3.88
CA ALA A 18 1.41 6.15 -3.46
C ALA A 18 1.09 6.28 -1.95
N PHE A 19 0.16 5.47 -1.44
CA PHE A 19 -0.17 5.41 -0.01
C PHE A 19 1.03 5.05 0.85
N ASN A 20 1.80 4.02 0.46
CA ASN A 20 3.04 3.64 1.14
C ASN A 20 4.07 4.77 1.09
N ALA A 21 4.28 5.40 -0.08
CA ALA A 21 5.24 6.48 -0.23
C ALA A 21 4.92 7.68 0.68
N ILE A 22 3.65 8.10 0.74
CA ILE A 22 3.21 9.20 1.59
C ILE A 22 3.39 8.85 3.07
N ASN A 23 2.87 7.71 3.53
CA ASN A 23 2.95 7.31 4.94
C ASN A 23 4.39 7.12 5.41
N LEU A 24 5.27 6.55 4.56
CA LEU A 24 6.68 6.41 4.90
C LEU A 24 7.38 7.77 4.93
N ASN A 25 7.06 8.67 4.00
CA ASN A 25 7.63 10.02 4.00
C ASN A 25 7.17 10.84 5.20
N GLU A 26 5.90 10.72 5.61
CA GLU A 26 5.39 11.37 6.81
C GLU A 26 6.00 10.78 8.09
N ALA A 27 6.18 9.46 8.17
CA ALA A 27 6.70 8.82 9.38
C ALA A 27 8.22 8.93 9.55
N TYR A 28 8.97 8.95 8.43
CA TYR A 28 10.43 8.84 8.42
C TYR A 28 11.15 9.98 7.69
N GLY A 29 10.43 10.87 7.02
CA GLY A 29 11.01 12.01 6.29
C GLY A 29 11.20 13.24 7.16
N ASP A 30 11.91 14.23 6.62
CA ASP A 30 12.32 15.44 7.34
C ASP A 30 11.28 16.60 7.28
N GLY A 31 10.03 16.31 6.88
CA GLY A 31 9.00 17.32 6.62
C GLY A 31 8.12 17.66 7.85
N PRO A 32 7.67 18.92 8.01
CA PRO A 32 6.58 19.27 8.94
C PRO A 32 5.23 18.70 8.46
N PRO A 33 4.18 18.54 9.30
CA PRO A 33 3.98 19.07 10.66
C PRO A 33 4.16 18.05 11.81
N TYR A 34 4.28 16.75 11.50
CA TYR A 34 4.65 15.72 12.48
C TYR A 34 6.12 15.42 12.29
N TYR A 35 6.93 16.06 13.12
CA TYR A 35 8.32 15.75 13.33
C TYR A 35 8.61 14.25 13.19
N ALA A 36 9.58 13.92 12.32
CA ALA A 36 10.11 12.59 12.08
C ALA A 36 10.24 11.77 13.36
N ARG A 37 10.29 10.43 13.24
CA ARG A 37 10.50 9.48 14.35
C ARG A 37 11.45 9.98 15.45
N THR A 38 12.52 10.69 15.11
CA THR A 38 13.54 11.20 16.04
C THR A 38 13.12 12.40 16.88
N THR A 39 12.21 13.25 16.40
CA THR A 39 11.91 14.55 17.01
C THR A 39 10.61 14.54 17.84
N ASN A 40 9.72 13.55 17.68
CA ASN A 40 8.50 13.39 18.50
C ASN A 40 8.19 11.92 18.83
N MET A 41 9.18 11.20 19.36
CA MET A 41 9.11 9.75 19.63
C MET A 41 7.92 9.34 20.52
N ASP A 42 7.48 10.22 21.42
CA ASP A 42 6.36 9.98 22.35
C ASP A 42 5.00 9.91 21.66
N LYS A 43 4.85 10.58 20.51
CA LYS A 43 3.62 10.57 19.70
C LYS A 43 3.77 9.74 18.42
N TRP A 44 5.00 9.37 18.09
CA TRP A 44 5.28 8.63 16.88
C TRP A 44 4.70 7.22 16.95
N THR A 45 3.94 6.84 15.93
CA THR A 45 3.39 5.50 15.76
C THR A 45 4.03 4.84 14.55
N ASN A 46 4.46 3.59 14.70
CA ASN A 46 5.04 2.84 13.60
C ASN A 46 3.98 2.55 12.51
N PRO A 47 4.15 3.03 11.26
CA PRO A 47 3.17 2.79 10.20
C PRO A 47 3.25 1.37 9.63
N LEU A 48 4.39 0.67 9.79
CA LEU A 48 4.68 -0.59 9.11
C LEU A 48 3.64 -1.71 9.34
N PRO A 49 3.05 -1.88 10.55
CA PRO A 49 2.01 -2.89 10.74
C PRO A 49 0.81 -2.66 9.83
N LEU A 50 0.32 -1.42 9.73
CA LEU A 50 -0.80 -1.08 8.86
C LEU A 50 -0.42 -1.23 7.38
N LEU A 51 0.73 -0.69 6.98
CA LEU A 51 1.21 -0.78 5.60
C LEU A 51 1.36 -2.25 5.15
N GLY A 52 1.93 -3.09 6.01
CA GLY A 52 2.08 -4.53 5.74
C GLY A 52 0.75 -5.27 5.59
N MET A 53 -0.28 -4.88 6.34
CA MET A 53 -1.64 -5.44 6.16
C MET A 53 -2.24 -5.06 4.81
N VAL A 54 -2.07 -3.80 4.38
CA VAL A 54 -2.54 -3.31 3.07
C VAL A 54 -1.79 -4.02 1.93
N ASP A 55 -0.46 -4.13 2.03
CA ASP A 55 0.35 -4.85 1.04
C ASP A 55 -0.04 -6.34 0.96
N GLY A 56 -0.26 -6.99 2.10
CA GLY A 56 -0.72 -8.37 2.17
C GLY A 56 -2.08 -8.56 1.49
N ALA A 57 -3.04 -7.67 1.75
CA ALA A 57 -4.33 -7.68 1.08
C ALA A 57 -4.19 -7.50 -0.45
N MET A 58 -3.27 -6.62 -0.88
CA MET A 58 -3.01 -6.39 -2.29
C MET A 58 -2.41 -7.61 -2.99
N LEU A 59 -1.47 -8.31 -2.34
CA LEU A 59 -0.92 -9.57 -2.85
C LEU A 59 -2.00 -10.66 -2.99
N VAL A 60 -2.93 -10.76 -2.03
CA VAL A 60 -4.07 -11.68 -2.12
C VAL A 60 -4.95 -11.33 -3.33
N ALA A 61 -5.25 -10.05 -3.54
CA ALA A 61 -6.05 -9.61 -4.70
C ALA A 61 -5.36 -9.93 -6.04
N ILE A 62 -4.06 -9.69 -6.14
CA ILE A 62 -3.25 -10.06 -7.32
C ILE A 62 -3.27 -11.58 -7.53
N GLY A 63 -3.05 -12.36 -6.48
CA GLY A 63 -3.09 -13.82 -6.53
C GLY A 63 -4.45 -14.35 -6.99
N ALA A 64 -5.53 -13.81 -6.45
CA ALA A 64 -6.90 -14.16 -6.83
C ALA A 64 -7.18 -13.86 -8.32
N TYR A 65 -6.76 -12.68 -8.80
CA TYR A 65 -6.90 -12.32 -10.21
C TYR A 65 -6.10 -13.26 -11.13
N CYS A 66 -4.85 -13.56 -10.78
CA CYS A 66 -4.01 -14.51 -11.51
C CYS A 66 -4.62 -15.92 -11.55
N PHE A 67 -5.12 -16.41 -10.42
CA PHE A 67 -5.79 -17.70 -10.32
C PHE A 67 -7.06 -17.75 -11.17
N TRP A 68 -7.90 -16.71 -11.09
CA TRP A 68 -9.09 -16.59 -11.92
C TRP A 68 -8.77 -16.55 -13.42
N MET A 69 -7.73 -15.81 -13.80
CA MET A 69 -7.26 -15.74 -15.19
C MET A 69 -6.78 -17.10 -15.70
N ARG A 70 -6.11 -17.90 -14.87
CA ARG A 70 -5.66 -19.25 -15.20
C ARG A 70 -6.82 -20.23 -15.34
N ARG A 71 -7.84 -20.18 -14.48
CA ARG A 71 -8.99 -21.09 -14.51
C ARG A 71 -9.95 -20.83 -15.67
N SER A 72 -9.96 -19.61 -16.21
CA SER A 72 -10.83 -19.20 -17.31
C SER A 72 -10.09 -19.21 -18.67
N ARG A 73 -8.95 -19.90 -18.76
CA ARG A 73 -8.36 -20.38 -20.01
C ARG A 73 -8.71 -21.85 -20.14
#